data_AF-A0A1G6EBG6-F1
#
_entry.id   AF-A0A1G6EBG6-F1
#
_cell.length_a   1.000
_cell.length_b   1.000
_cell.length_c   1.000
_cell.angle_alpha   90.00
_cell.angle_beta   90.00
_cell.angle_gamma   90.00
#
_symmetry.space_group_name_H-M   'P 1'
#
loop_
_entity.id
_entity.type
_entity.pdbx_description
1 polymer ?
#
loop_
_entity_poly.entity_id
_entity_poly.type
_entity_poly.pdbx_seq_one_letter_code
_entity_poly.pdbx_strand_id
1 'polypeptide(L)'
;MAGAVPADIARFDPFEAVPVSAEPEEHTAPYVVTEGSDVVLHLAGSEWTKDDVENLLDGSQYSKPDITKIIADGGTVLPANCSQLFYGLGSKFCNVKSIDLSNADASGVTDMSYMFAYCEKMTELILGDDFDTSSVTDMNSMFFSCRSLSALELGNSFDTSKATNIGFMFGYCSSLTALDLRDKFDTSKAEYVAHMFTSCDSLSRITLNNKFSTGITDGMYLPNGNGWYKGTEKISGSGNNAVIAASNFDAKGTLITKGIVNEFQFTNLTLKDDLGLNFYVSNVTDDSMGSLSVRFTGKCAENGTVIPLTKKVIDGKNYYCAAAKETAMANALYEYYKAAREYIITSDLSIIDHDITLQDGEVLTGKSYNSKKICIAEGATVTLKDVYLRPDGTYAGIICDNNCTIILEGKNTLVGGGYDDSDYTYKDYPGIYIAPNKTPTTDGTGSLSVDHNNIIGSGAGIGGGTRMNCGNIVINGGTINVVGGAGAPGIGSGDYATGGNIIINGGTVNAKGGMFAPGIGSGHEESSCGNITITNGVTKVTATAGEFSPNSIDAGKNGTCGTVTIGGTTGPISESPYTYEPEH
;
A
#
# COMPACT_ATOMS: atom_id res chain seq x y z
N MET A 1 44.86 11.77 -72.95
CA MET A 1 44.58 10.52 -72.20
C MET A 1 44.18 10.98 -70.80
N ALA A 2 42.92 11.15 -70.43
CA ALA A 2 41.66 10.44 -70.77
C ALA A 2 41.56 9.07 -70.08
N GLY A 3 40.60 8.93 -69.16
CA GLY A 3 40.34 7.78 -68.27
C GLY A 3 39.61 8.25 -67.00
N ALA A 4 38.77 7.42 -66.37
CA ALA A 4 37.88 7.80 -65.26
C ALA A 4 37.76 6.72 -64.16
N VAL A 5 37.10 7.07 -63.04
CA VAL A 5 36.60 6.22 -61.91
C VAL A 5 35.45 5.28 -62.34
N PRO A 6 34.95 4.29 -61.54
CA PRO A 6 35.17 3.93 -60.11
C PRO A 6 35.73 2.47 -59.93
N ALA A 7 35.49 1.58 -58.94
CA ALA A 7 34.57 1.48 -57.78
C ALA A 7 34.96 0.44 -56.68
N ASP A 8 34.37 0.62 -55.49
CA ASP A 8 33.80 -0.31 -54.48
C ASP A 8 34.53 -1.50 -53.77
N ILE A 9 34.82 -1.25 -52.47
CA ILE A 9 34.28 -1.91 -51.23
C ILE A 9 34.72 -3.34 -50.80
N ALA A 10 35.58 -3.33 -49.77
CA ALA A 10 35.59 -4.08 -48.48
C ALA A 10 35.46 -5.62 -48.36
N ARG A 11 36.39 -6.22 -47.60
CA ARG A 11 36.15 -6.75 -46.22
C ARG A 11 37.47 -7.07 -45.48
N PHE A 12 37.41 -7.16 -44.14
CA PHE A 12 38.49 -7.58 -43.24
C PHE A 12 37.87 -8.41 -42.09
N ASP A 13 38.57 -9.43 -41.61
CA ASP A 13 38.13 -10.32 -40.52
C ASP A 13 39.35 -11.08 -39.96
N PRO A 14 39.57 -11.08 -38.63
CA PRO A 14 40.34 -12.15 -37.99
C PRO A 14 39.75 -12.61 -36.63
N PHE A 15 39.44 -13.89 -36.52
CA PHE A 15 39.36 -14.63 -35.25
C PHE A 15 40.39 -15.77 -35.26
N GLU A 16 41.33 -15.76 -34.30
CA GLU A 16 42.08 -16.93 -33.88
C GLU A 16 41.96 -17.07 -32.36
N ALA A 17 41.91 -18.31 -31.85
CA ALA A 17 41.72 -18.62 -30.44
C ALA A 17 43.03 -19.06 -29.78
N VAL A 18 43.20 -18.72 -28.50
CA VAL A 18 44.34 -19.13 -27.65
C VAL A 18 43.90 -20.28 -26.74
N PRO A 19 44.68 -21.37 -26.59
CA PRO A 19 44.26 -22.55 -25.85
C PRO A 19 44.41 -22.41 -24.33
N VAL A 20 43.61 -23.19 -23.59
CA VAL A 20 43.61 -23.27 -22.12
C VAL A 20 44.57 -24.35 -21.63
N SER A 21 45.48 -24.01 -20.71
CA SER A 21 46.15 -24.99 -19.84
C SER A 21 46.78 -24.33 -18.60
N ALA A 22 46.19 -24.57 -17.43
CA ALA A 22 46.84 -24.44 -16.12
C ALA A 22 46.16 -25.41 -15.14
N GLU A 23 46.93 -26.22 -14.43
CA GLU A 23 46.50 -26.87 -13.18
C GLU A 23 46.79 -25.91 -12.00
N PRO A 24 46.15 -26.08 -10.83
CA PRO A 24 46.05 -25.00 -9.85
C PRO A 24 47.36 -24.73 -9.10
N GLU A 25 47.84 -23.48 -9.18
CA GLU A 25 48.77 -22.91 -8.19
C GLU A 25 47.98 -22.24 -7.04
N GLU A 26 48.64 -22.10 -5.89
CA GLU A 26 48.01 -21.74 -4.61
C GLU A 26 47.59 -20.25 -4.55
N HIS A 27 46.47 -19.98 -3.88
CA HIS A 27 46.01 -18.62 -3.50
C HIS A 27 45.84 -17.61 -4.65
N THR A 28 44.98 -17.91 -5.63
CA THR A 28 44.54 -16.93 -6.64
C THR A 28 43.63 -15.85 -6.03
N ALA A 29 44.04 -14.60 -6.21
CA ALA A 29 43.28 -13.39 -5.87
C ALA A 29 41.96 -13.25 -6.69
N PRO A 30 41.08 -12.29 -6.32
CA PRO A 30 39.96 -11.84 -7.15
C PRO A 30 40.21 -11.82 -8.66
N TYR A 31 39.27 -12.34 -9.47
CA TYR A 31 39.33 -12.21 -10.92
C TYR A 31 37.97 -11.95 -11.58
N VAL A 32 37.99 -11.23 -12.70
CA VAL A 32 36.81 -10.88 -13.50
C VAL A 32 36.87 -11.55 -14.87
N VAL A 33 35.78 -12.20 -15.27
CA VAL A 33 35.60 -12.85 -16.57
C VAL A 33 34.43 -12.19 -17.31
N THR A 34 34.54 -12.01 -18.62
CA THR A 34 33.42 -11.57 -19.46
C THR A 34 32.89 -12.75 -20.27
N GLU A 35 31.69 -13.21 -19.95
CA GLU A 35 31.00 -14.32 -20.64
C GLU A 35 29.85 -13.76 -21.49
N GLY A 36 30.14 -13.46 -22.77
CA GLY A 36 29.15 -12.94 -23.70
C GLY A 36 28.69 -11.53 -23.34
N SER A 37 27.46 -11.40 -22.81
CA SER A 37 26.88 -10.14 -22.33
C SER A 37 27.04 -9.91 -20.83
N ASP A 38 27.56 -10.89 -20.10
CA ASP A 38 27.64 -10.89 -18.65
C ASP A 38 29.09 -10.76 -18.17
N VAL A 39 29.28 -10.05 -17.07
CA VAL A 39 30.58 -9.83 -16.43
C VAL A 39 30.53 -10.45 -15.04
N VAL A 40 31.35 -11.47 -14.85
CA VAL A 40 31.38 -12.36 -13.70
C VAL A 40 32.57 -12.01 -12.82
N LEU A 41 32.33 -11.65 -11.57
CA LEU A 41 33.36 -11.56 -10.54
C LEU A 41 33.46 -12.90 -9.80
N HIS A 42 34.60 -13.57 -9.90
CA HIS A 42 34.90 -14.75 -9.10
C HIS A 42 35.61 -14.35 -7.81
N LEU A 43 35.11 -14.89 -6.70
CA LEU A 43 35.72 -14.84 -5.38
C LEU A 43 36.45 -16.16 -5.15
N ALA A 44 37.69 -16.12 -4.66
CA ALA A 44 38.52 -17.30 -4.47
C ALA A 44 39.61 -17.08 -3.41
N GLY A 45 40.14 -18.18 -2.85
CA GLY A 45 41.56 -18.28 -2.48
C GLY A 45 42.05 -17.72 -1.14
N SER A 46 41.34 -16.85 -0.42
CA SER A 46 41.79 -16.30 0.88
C SER A 46 40.65 -15.74 1.74
N GLU A 47 40.97 -15.13 2.89
CA GLU A 47 40.12 -14.09 3.48
C GLU A 47 40.17 -12.87 2.55
N TRP A 48 39.00 -12.30 2.25
CA TRP A 48 38.84 -11.12 1.39
C TRP A 48 38.71 -9.85 2.21
N THR A 49 38.86 -8.67 1.60
CA THR A 49 38.43 -7.39 2.17
C THR A 49 37.60 -6.57 1.17
N LYS A 50 36.89 -5.54 1.67
CA LYS A 50 36.24 -4.54 0.81
C LYS A 50 37.26 -3.84 -0.10
N ASP A 51 38.44 -3.54 0.43
CA ASP A 51 39.52 -2.90 -0.32
C ASP A 51 40.01 -3.81 -1.47
N ASP A 52 40.08 -5.13 -1.31
CA ASP A 52 40.46 -6.04 -2.41
C ASP A 52 39.45 -6.01 -3.56
N VAL A 53 38.15 -5.96 -3.23
CA VAL A 53 37.07 -5.80 -4.21
C VAL A 53 37.17 -4.45 -4.94
N GLU A 54 37.37 -3.34 -4.20
CA GLU A 54 37.45 -2.01 -4.80
C GLU A 54 38.75 -1.81 -5.62
N ASN A 55 39.90 -2.29 -5.14
CA ASN A 55 41.20 -2.17 -5.82
C ASN A 55 41.23 -2.94 -7.16
N LEU A 56 40.63 -4.14 -7.22
CA LEU A 56 40.48 -4.89 -8.48
C LEU A 56 39.71 -4.06 -9.54
N LEU A 57 38.75 -3.25 -9.09
CA LEU A 57 37.82 -2.48 -9.92
C LEU A 57 38.28 -1.02 -10.17
N ASP A 58 39.45 -0.64 -9.65
CA ASP A 58 40.13 0.63 -9.97
C ASP A 58 41.37 0.43 -10.87
N GLY A 59 41.80 -0.81 -11.09
CA GLY A 59 42.85 -1.17 -12.05
C GLY A 59 42.56 -0.65 -13.47
N SER A 60 43.44 0.22 -13.99
CA SER A 60 43.15 0.94 -15.24
C SER A 60 43.23 0.06 -16.49
N GLN A 61 42.11 -0.05 -17.22
CA GLN A 61 41.92 0.38 -18.62
C GLN A 61 40.49 0.02 -19.10
N TYR A 62 39.96 0.78 -20.07
CA TYR A 62 38.59 0.67 -20.61
C TYR A 62 37.45 1.03 -19.65
N SER A 63 36.25 1.16 -20.22
CA SER A 63 35.00 1.54 -19.52
C SER A 63 34.73 0.57 -18.37
N LYS A 64 34.82 1.05 -17.12
CA LYS A 64 34.64 0.26 -15.90
C LYS A 64 33.41 -0.65 -16.02
N PRO A 65 33.58 -1.98 -16.15
CA PRO A 65 32.48 -2.85 -16.53
C PRO A 65 31.43 -2.90 -15.43
N ASP A 66 30.20 -3.10 -15.86
CA ASP A 66 29.04 -3.34 -15.01
C ASP A 66 29.01 -4.82 -14.65
N ILE A 67 29.35 -5.16 -13.41
CA ILE A 67 29.33 -6.55 -12.94
C ILE A 67 27.87 -7.03 -12.94
N THR A 68 27.59 -8.13 -13.61
CA THR A 68 26.24 -8.72 -13.69
C THR A 68 26.10 -10.01 -12.91
N LYS A 69 27.22 -10.67 -12.58
CA LYS A 69 27.24 -11.88 -11.75
C LYS A 69 28.41 -11.89 -10.77
N ILE A 70 28.21 -12.48 -9.59
CA ILE A 70 29.26 -12.78 -8.61
C ILE A 70 29.19 -14.28 -8.25
N ILE A 71 30.33 -14.95 -8.12
CA ILE A 71 30.42 -16.38 -7.76
C ILE A 71 31.53 -16.57 -6.73
N ALA A 72 31.25 -17.26 -5.62
CA ALA A 72 32.26 -17.75 -4.69
C ALA A 72 32.74 -19.15 -5.10
N ASP A 73 34.00 -19.24 -5.53
CA ASP A 73 34.69 -20.49 -5.78
C ASP A 73 35.08 -21.17 -4.44
N GLY A 74 35.38 -22.47 -4.50
CA GLY A 74 35.67 -23.29 -3.32
C GLY A 74 36.83 -22.76 -2.47
N GLY A 75 36.61 -22.58 -1.17
CA GLY A 75 37.61 -22.06 -0.23
C GLY A 75 37.65 -20.53 -0.13
N THR A 76 36.61 -19.83 -0.60
CA THR A 76 36.42 -18.40 -0.33
C THR A 76 36.11 -18.17 1.15
N VAL A 77 36.83 -17.26 1.81
CA VAL A 77 36.54 -16.82 3.18
C VAL A 77 36.20 -15.33 3.16
N LEU A 78 35.09 -14.96 3.80
CA LEU A 78 34.62 -13.57 3.84
C LEU A 78 35.27 -12.77 4.98
N PRO A 79 35.51 -11.44 4.80
CA PRO A 79 36.13 -10.61 5.81
C PRO A 79 35.37 -10.59 7.13
N ALA A 80 36.10 -10.44 8.24
CA ALA A 80 35.53 -10.05 9.53
C ALA A 80 34.58 -8.83 9.46
N ASN A 81 34.73 -7.95 8.46
CA ASN A 81 33.82 -6.86 8.12
C ASN A 81 33.39 -6.93 6.63
N CYS A 82 32.15 -7.39 6.38
CA CYS A 82 31.49 -7.42 5.06
C CYS A 82 30.60 -6.19 4.79
N SER A 83 30.70 -5.11 5.58
CA SER A 83 29.85 -3.94 5.40
C SER A 83 30.01 -3.35 4.00
N GLN A 84 28.88 -3.16 3.31
CA GLN A 84 28.81 -2.67 1.93
C GLN A 84 29.59 -3.50 0.87
N LEU A 85 30.00 -4.75 1.14
CA LEU A 85 30.92 -5.50 0.27
C LEU A 85 30.44 -5.64 -1.18
N PHE A 86 29.13 -5.78 -1.40
CA PHE A 86 28.48 -5.83 -2.72
C PHE A 86 27.46 -4.70 -2.91
N TYR A 87 27.59 -3.59 -2.18
CA TYR A 87 26.68 -2.44 -2.22
C TYR A 87 26.50 -1.89 -3.63
N GLY A 88 25.24 -1.72 -4.09
CA GLY A 88 24.91 -1.44 -5.49
C GLY A 88 24.76 0.04 -5.88
N LEU A 89 24.41 0.96 -4.96
CA LEU A 89 24.05 2.33 -5.35
C LEU A 89 25.25 3.12 -5.87
N GLY A 90 25.28 3.41 -7.17
CA GLY A 90 26.35 4.17 -7.82
C GLY A 90 27.68 3.42 -7.96
N SER A 91 27.71 2.11 -7.69
CA SER A 91 28.94 1.32 -7.59
C SER A 91 29.26 0.51 -8.87
N LYS A 92 29.99 -0.59 -8.72
CA LYS A 92 30.19 -1.62 -9.76
C LYS A 92 29.09 -2.69 -9.76
N PHE A 93 28.26 -2.74 -8.71
CA PHE A 93 27.25 -3.76 -8.49
C PHE A 93 25.81 -3.31 -8.79
N CYS A 94 25.62 -2.06 -9.26
CA CYS A 94 24.33 -1.51 -9.71
C CYS A 94 23.64 -2.31 -10.83
N ASN A 95 24.36 -3.24 -11.47
CA ASN A 95 23.89 -4.07 -12.57
C ASN A 95 23.92 -5.59 -12.27
N VAL A 96 24.24 -5.99 -11.03
CA VAL A 96 24.26 -7.40 -10.62
C VAL A 96 22.86 -8.00 -10.72
N LYS A 97 22.76 -9.15 -11.39
CA LYS A 97 21.54 -9.95 -11.60
C LYS A 97 21.52 -11.17 -10.68
N SER A 98 22.68 -11.79 -10.47
CA SER A 98 22.84 -13.01 -9.66
C SER A 98 24.10 -12.95 -8.80
N ILE A 99 23.99 -13.42 -7.56
CA ILE A 99 25.12 -13.63 -6.65
C ILE A 99 25.06 -15.07 -6.13
N ASP A 100 26.15 -15.81 -6.26
CA ASP A 100 26.29 -17.16 -5.72
C ASP A 100 27.39 -17.18 -4.66
N LEU A 101 27.01 -17.34 -3.39
CA LEU A 101 27.92 -17.51 -2.24
C LEU A 101 27.81 -18.93 -1.66
N SER A 102 27.48 -19.93 -2.48
CA SER A 102 27.32 -21.33 -2.03
C SER A 102 28.57 -21.96 -1.42
N ASN A 103 29.77 -21.47 -1.77
CA ASN A 103 31.06 -21.96 -1.26
C ASN A 103 31.82 -20.93 -0.39
N ALA A 104 31.13 -19.90 0.14
CA ALA A 104 31.75 -18.85 0.94
C ALA A 104 31.60 -19.12 2.45
N ASP A 105 32.73 -19.26 3.16
CA ASP A 105 32.78 -19.31 4.62
C ASP A 105 32.51 -17.91 5.19
N ALA A 106 31.41 -17.79 5.93
CA ALA A 106 31.02 -16.56 6.64
C ALA A 106 31.23 -16.61 8.17
N SER A 107 31.76 -17.72 8.70
CA SER A 107 31.80 -17.99 10.16
C SER A 107 32.64 -16.99 10.97
N GLY A 108 33.59 -16.31 10.31
CA GLY A 108 34.42 -15.24 10.88
C GLY A 108 33.82 -13.84 10.80
N VAL A 109 32.73 -13.63 10.06
CA VAL A 109 32.16 -12.30 9.80
C VAL A 109 31.50 -11.73 11.07
N THR A 110 31.73 -10.45 11.35
CA THR A 110 31.16 -9.75 12.53
C THR A 110 30.25 -8.56 12.15
N ASP A 111 30.32 -8.06 10.92
CA ASP A 111 29.49 -6.98 10.36
C ASP A 111 29.09 -7.34 8.91
N MET A 112 27.78 -7.31 8.61
CA MET A 112 27.18 -7.49 7.28
C MET A 112 26.26 -6.31 6.90
N SER A 113 26.42 -5.16 7.54
CA SER A 113 25.57 -3.99 7.32
C SER A 113 25.66 -3.49 5.86
N TYR A 114 24.50 -3.27 5.23
CA TYR A 114 24.38 -2.87 3.82
C TYR A 114 25.06 -3.81 2.79
N MET A 115 25.41 -5.06 3.14
CA MET A 115 26.25 -5.95 2.31
C MET A 115 25.78 -6.10 0.86
N PHE A 116 24.46 -6.21 0.63
CA PHE A 116 23.84 -6.30 -0.71
C PHE A 116 22.93 -5.09 -1.03
N ALA A 117 23.00 -4.01 -0.25
CA ALA A 117 22.04 -2.92 -0.35
C ALA A 117 22.12 -2.21 -1.71
N TYR A 118 20.97 -1.89 -2.28
CA TYR A 118 20.76 -1.29 -3.60
C TYR A 118 21.28 -2.11 -4.79
N CYS A 119 21.42 -3.42 -4.65
CA CYS A 119 21.46 -4.34 -5.80
C CYS A 119 20.09 -4.41 -6.49
N GLU A 120 19.62 -3.27 -7.04
CA GLU A 120 18.24 -3.10 -7.49
C GLU A 120 17.83 -4.07 -8.61
N LYS A 121 18.80 -4.57 -9.39
CA LYS A 121 18.61 -5.52 -10.51
C LYS A 121 18.82 -7.00 -10.13
N MET A 122 19.18 -7.29 -8.88
CA MET A 122 19.46 -8.66 -8.45
C MET A 122 18.14 -9.44 -8.35
N THR A 123 18.04 -10.52 -9.13
CA THR A 123 16.90 -11.44 -9.16
C THR A 123 17.17 -12.75 -8.43
N GLU A 124 18.44 -13.07 -8.17
CA GLU A 124 18.91 -14.33 -7.60
C GLU A 124 20.04 -14.10 -6.60
N LEU A 125 19.92 -14.68 -5.39
CA LEU A 125 20.98 -14.77 -4.39
C LEU A 125 20.98 -16.21 -3.83
N ILE A 126 22.13 -16.88 -3.92
CA ILE A 126 22.32 -18.25 -3.44
C ILE A 126 23.29 -18.20 -2.23
N LEU A 127 22.87 -18.79 -1.11
CA LEU A 127 23.67 -18.89 0.12
C LEU A 127 23.90 -20.38 0.46
N GLY A 128 25.12 -20.73 0.85
CA GLY A 128 25.52 -22.10 1.20
C GLY A 128 25.32 -22.46 2.67
N ASP A 129 25.52 -23.74 3.01
CA ASP A 129 25.53 -24.18 4.43
C ASP A 129 26.74 -23.61 5.20
N ASP A 130 27.84 -23.24 4.52
CA ASP A 130 29.03 -22.60 5.12
C ASP A 130 28.85 -21.07 5.33
N PHE A 131 27.72 -20.49 4.88
CA PHE A 131 27.36 -19.10 5.14
C PHE A 131 26.82 -18.93 6.58
N ASP A 132 27.65 -19.28 7.57
CA ASP A 132 27.31 -19.17 9.00
C ASP A 132 27.41 -17.73 9.50
N THR A 133 26.27 -17.07 9.64
CA THR A 133 26.21 -15.71 10.18
C THR A 133 26.24 -15.68 11.71
N SER A 134 26.45 -16.80 12.40
CA SER A 134 26.36 -16.87 13.87
C SER A 134 27.35 -15.98 14.61
N SER A 135 28.40 -15.46 13.96
CA SER A 135 29.34 -14.48 14.52
C SER A 135 28.95 -13.01 14.34
N VAL A 136 27.97 -12.71 13.50
CA VAL A 136 27.62 -11.34 13.07
C VAL A 136 26.86 -10.58 14.16
N THR A 137 27.20 -9.29 14.29
CA THR A 137 26.65 -8.37 15.31
C THR A 137 25.84 -7.22 14.73
N ASP A 138 26.16 -6.74 13.52
CA ASP A 138 25.33 -5.78 12.76
C ASP A 138 24.97 -6.38 11.38
N MET A 139 23.67 -6.34 11.04
CA MET A 139 23.09 -6.74 9.76
C MET A 139 22.09 -5.67 9.24
N ASN A 140 22.21 -4.43 9.70
CA ASN A 140 21.37 -3.31 9.29
C ASN A 140 21.33 -3.19 7.77
N SER A 141 20.12 -3.07 7.22
CA SER A 141 19.91 -2.79 5.79
C SER A 141 20.57 -3.80 4.83
N MET A 142 20.88 -5.03 5.28
CA MET A 142 21.68 -6.01 4.53
C MET A 142 21.22 -6.26 3.09
N PHE A 143 19.90 -6.30 2.85
CA PHE A 143 19.28 -6.46 1.52
C PHE A 143 18.48 -5.22 1.07
N PHE A 144 18.67 -4.07 1.72
CA PHE A 144 17.85 -2.87 1.51
C PHE A 144 17.80 -2.45 0.03
N SER A 145 16.62 -2.16 -0.51
CA SER A 145 16.40 -1.81 -1.92
C SER A 145 16.88 -2.87 -2.95
N CYS A 146 16.93 -4.16 -2.60
CA CYS A 146 17.03 -5.24 -3.61
C CYS A 146 15.70 -5.38 -4.39
N ARG A 147 15.37 -4.37 -5.21
CA ARG A 147 14.02 -4.18 -5.77
C ARG A 147 13.54 -5.32 -6.67
N SER A 148 14.44 -5.96 -7.44
CA SER A 148 14.10 -7.07 -8.36
C SER A 148 14.11 -8.46 -7.71
N LEU A 149 14.51 -8.59 -6.43
CA LEU A 149 14.65 -9.87 -5.76
C LEU A 149 13.27 -10.41 -5.36
N SER A 150 12.75 -11.37 -6.12
CA SER A 150 11.36 -11.86 -5.98
C SER A 150 11.18 -13.02 -5.00
N ALA A 151 12.27 -13.74 -4.71
CA ALA A 151 12.38 -14.80 -3.72
C ALA A 151 13.76 -14.76 -3.06
N LEU A 152 13.86 -15.21 -1.81
CA LEU A 152 15.11 -15.32 -1.06
C LEU A 152 15.04 -16.52 -0.10
N GLU A 153 16.05 -17.37 -0.14
CA GLU A 153 16.25 -18.43 0.84
C GLU A 153 17.47 -18.14 1.71
N LEU A 154 17.26 -18.02 3.03
CA LEU A 154 18.34 -17.72 3.98
C LEU A 154 19.22 -18.94 4.32
N GLY A 155 18.78 -20.16 3.99
CA GLY A 155 19.49 -21.39 4.35
C GLY A 155 19.38 -21.75 5.85
N ASN A 156 20.16 -22.75 6.28
CA ASN A 156 20.14 -23.25 7.67
C ASN A 156 21.22 -22.62 8.57
N SER A 157 22.12 -21.81 8.01
CA SER A 157 23.26 -21.21 8.70
C SER A 157 23.12 -19.71 8.96
N PHE A 158 22.04 -19.10 8.48
CA PHE A 158 21.67 -17.72 8.80
C PHE A 158 21.13 -17.61 10.24
N ASP A 159 22.05 -17.37 11.18
CA ASP A 159 21.81 -17.19 12.60
C ASP A 159 21.97 -15.71 12.99
N THR A 160 20.90 -15.13 13.53
CA THR A 160 20.90 -13.72 13.98
C THR A 160 21.04 -13.59 15.49
N SER A 161 21.30 -14.68 16.23
CA SER A 161 21.28 -14.70 17.70
C SER A 161 22.41 -13.92 18.37
N LYS A 162 23.39 -13.38 17.64
CA LYS A 162 24.36 -12.39 18.12
C LYS A 162 24.09 -10.95 17.62
N ALA A 163 23.17 -10.75 16.68
CA ALA A 163 22.93 -9.45 16.08
C ALA A 163 22.20 -8.49 17.05
N THR A 164 22.77 -7.30 17.26
CA THR A 164 22.16 -6.21 18.01
C THR A 164 21.41 -5.24 17.10
N ASN A 165 21.74 -5.21 15.80
CA ASN A 165 21.13 -4.33 14.82
C ASN A 165 20.72 -5.12 13.57
N ILE A 166 19.41 -5.18 13.31
CA ILE A 166 18.77 -5.83 12.14
C ILE A 166 17.68 -4.94 11.53
N GLY A 167 17.73 -3.62 11.80
CA GLY A 167 16.81 -2.65 11.24
C GLY A 167 16.92 -2.58 9.72
N PHE A 168 15.82 -2.23 9.05
CA PHE A 168 15.75 -2.06 7.58
C PHE A 168 16.24 -3.25 6.73
N MET A 169 16.48 -4.44 7.30
CA MET A 169 17.20 -5.57 6.68
C MET A 169 16.70 -5.94 5.27
N PHE A 170 15.38 -5.94 5.04
CA PHE A 170 14.75 -6.20 3.74
C PHE A 170 13.98 -4.97 3.20
N GLY A 171 14.18 -3.79 3.79
CA GLY A 171 13.41 -2.59 3.46
C GLY A 171 13.54 -2.22 1.97
N TYR A 172 12.43 -1.88 1.32
CA TYR A 172 12.33 -1.58 -0.12
C TYR A 172 12.67 -2.77 -1.07
N CYS A 173 12.63 -4.02 -0.59
CA CYS A 173 12.55 -5.22 -1.44
C CYS A 173 11.18 -5.35 -2.12
N SER A 174 10.85 -4.42 -3.02
CA SER A 174 9.50 -4.23 -3.57
C SER A 174 8.95 -5.43 -4.35
N SER A 175 9.79 -6.30 -4.94
CA SER A 175 9.35 -7.53 -5.63
C SER A 175 9.33 -8.78 -4.75
N LEU A 176 9.86 -8.78 -3.53
CA LEU A 176 9.98 -9.98 -2.70
C LEU A 176 8.60 -10.50 -2.33
N THR A 177 8.23 -11.70 -2.80
CA THR A 177 6.85 -12.21 -2.72
C THR A 177 6.55 -12.98 -1.43
N ALA A 178 7.54 -13.70 -0.92
CA ALA A 178 7.49 -14.47 0.32
C ALA A 178 8.89 -14.60 0.94
N LEU A 179 8.95 -14.76 2.27
CA LEU A 179 10.18 -15.03 3.02
C LEU A 179 9.93 -16.06 4.12
N ASP A 180 10.90 -16.93 4.39
CA ASP A 180 10.90 -17.83 5.55
C ASP A 180 12.13 -17.54 6.40
N LEU A 181 11.91 -17.17 7.67
CA LEU A 181 12.98 -16.78 8.58
C LEU A 181 13.74 -17.98 9.16
N ARG A 182 13.25 -19.22 8.99
CA ARG A 182 13.90 -20.47 9.48
C ARG A 182 14.18 -20.46 11.00
N ASP A 183 14.76 -21.55 11.54
CA ASP A 183 14.86 -21.76 13.00
C ASP A 183 15.95 -20.93 13.72
N LYS A 184 16.84 -20.24 13.00
CA LYS A 184 17.98 -19.50 13.58
C LYS A 184 17.87 -17.96 13.55
N PHE A 185 16.84 -17.40 12.92
CA PHE A 185 16.57 -15.95 12.96
C PHE A 185 15.96 -15.55 14.33
N ASP A 186 16.84 -15.39 15.30
CA ASP A 186 16.57 -15.03 16.70
C ASP A 186 16.72 -13.52 16.88
N THR A 187 15.67 -12.84 17.35
CA THR A 187 15.70 -11.37 17.57
C THR A 187 15.92 -10.99 19.04
N SER A 188 16.16 -11.94 19.94
CA SER A 188 16.20 -11.71 21.39
C SER A 188 17.34 -10.82 21.90
N LYS A 189 18.34 -10.51 21.06
CA LYS A 189 19.42 -9.53 21.34
C LYS A 189 19.34 -8.25 20.50
N ALA A 190 18.39 -8.14 19.59
CA ALA A 190 18.31 -7.00 18.69
C ALA A 190 17.75 -5.76 19.41
N GLU A 191 18.61 -4.77 19.62
CA GLU A 191 18.26 -3.44 20.13
C GLU A 191 17.55 -2.59 19.07
N TYR A 192 17.83 -2.84 17.79
CA TYR A 192 17.22 -2.12 16.66
C TYR A 192 16.67 -3.08 15.59
N VAL A 193 15.34 -3.14 15.48
CA VAL A 193 14.58 -4.00 14.53
C VAL A 193 13.63 -3.21 13.61
N ALA A 194 13.59 -1.89 13.75
CA ALA A 194 12.60 -1.05 13.09
C ALA A 194 12.72 -1.12 11.55
N HIS A 195 11.59 -0.96 10.87
CA HIS A 195 11.51 -0.87 9.40
C HIS A 195 12.04 -2.08 8.60
N MET A 196 12.26 -3.23 9.25
CA MET A 196 12.79 -4.46 8.64
C MET A 196 12.13 -4.86 7.31
N PHE A 197 10.82 -4.61 7.17
CA PHE A 197 10.01 -4.91 5.97
C PHE A 197 9.32 -3.68 5.36
N THR A 198 9.79 -2.46 5.66
CA THR A 198 9.19 -1.23 5.10
C THR A 198 9.22 -1.27 3.58
N SER A 199 8.14 -0.88 2.89
CA SER A 199 8.06 -0.85 1.42
C SER A 199 8.43 -2.17 0.71
N CYS A 200 8.20 -3.31 1.37
CA CYS A 200 8.26 -4.64 0.74
C CYS A 200 6.97 -4.89 -0.04
N ASP A 201 6.77 -4.14 -1.11
CA ASP A 201 5.43 -3.94 -1.68
C ASP A 201 4.76 -5.23 -2.16
N SER A 202 5.48 -6.21 -2.71
CA SER A 202 4.93 -7.52 -3.12
C SER A 202 4.82 -8.57 -2.00
N LEU A 203 5.23 -8.27 -0.77
CA LEU A 203 5.45 -9.28 0.27
C LEU A 203 4.15 -9.77 0.90
N SER A 204 3.78 -11.00 0.54
CA SER A 204 2.49 -11.62 0.83
C SER A 204 2.52 -12.71 1.90
N ARG A 205 3.73 -13.14 2.30
CA ARG A 205 3.94 -14.17 3.33
C ARG A 205 5.28 -13.98 4.01
N ILE A 206 5.28 -13.96 5.34
CA ILE A 206 6.48 -14.22 6.13
C ILE A 206 6.21 -15.39 7.07
N THR A 207 7.07 -16.43 7.02
CA THR A 207 7.05 -17.52 8.00
C THR A 207 7.95 -17.16 9.18
N LEU A 208 7.35 -17.03 10.37
CA LEU A 208 8.03 -16.80 11.64
C LEU A 208 8.39 -18.10 12.36
N ASN A 209 9.52 -18.05 13.07
CA ASN A 209 9.93 -19.04 14.06
C ASN A 209 9.46 -18.65 15.48
N ASN A 210 9.93 -19.36 16.52
CA ASN A 210 9.58 -19.11 17.93
C ASN A 210 10.53 -18.15 18.69
N LYS A 211 11.61 -17.68 18.05
CA LYS A 211 12.63 -16.77 18.58
C LYS A 211 12.47 -15.32 18.10
N PHE A 212 11.48 -15.05 17.24
CA PHE A 212 11.10 -13.70 16.86
C PHE A 212 10.32 -13.03 18.00
N SER A 213 11.05 -12.38 18.92
CA SER A 213 10.54 -11.97 20.25
C SER A 213 10.42 -10.46 20.46
N THR A 214 10.88 -9.66 19.51
CA THR A 214 10.91 -8.18 19.59
C THR A 214 9.58 -7.49 19.28
N GLY A 215 8.55 -8.26 18.92
CA GLY A 215 7.27 -7.73 18.42
C GLY A 215 7.36 -7.18 16.99
N ILE A 216 6.20 -6.80 16.46
CA ILE A 216 6.07 -6.14 15.15
C ILE A 216 5.84 -4.65 15.41
N THR A 217 6.69 -3.80 14.84
CA THR A 217 6.59 -2.34 14.98
C THR A 217 5.83 -1.73 13.79
N ASP A 218 5.32 -0.50 13.93
CA ASP A 218 4.56 0.21 12.88
C ASP A 218 5.31 0.30 11.53
N GLY A 219 6.66 0.28 11.56
CA GLY A 219 7.49 0.27 10.35
C GLY A 219 7.61 -1.09 9.65
N MET A 220 7.07 -2.17 10.21
CA MET A 220 7.19 -3.56 9.72
C MET A 220 5.89 -4.05 9.07
N TYR A 221 5.18 -3.11 8.44
CA TYR A 221 3.93 -3.32 7.72
C TYR A 221 4.09 -4.22 6.48
N LEU A 222 3.19 -5.19 6.29
CA LEU A 222 3.16 -6.07 5.11
C LEU A 222 1.99 -5.67 4.20
N PRO A 223 2.24 -4.98 3.07
CA PRO A 223 1.18 -4.38 2.26
C PRO A 223 0.30 -5.41 1.52
N ASN A 224 0.89 -6.35 0.78
CA ASN A 224 0.13 -7.13 -0.21
C ASN A 224 -0.21 -8.56 0.23
N GLY A 225 -1.18 -8.63 1.14
CA GLY A 225 -1.99 -9.84 1.33
C GLY A 225 -1.41 -10.90 2.27
N ASN A 226 -2.20 -11.96 2.45
CA ASN A 226 -2.01 -13.21 3.20
C ASN A 226 -1.45 -13.22 4.64
N GLY A 227 -0.55 -12.32 5.05
CA GLY A 227 -0.12 -12.12 6.44
C GLY A 227 1.08 -12.97 6.89
N TRP A 228 1.38 -12.89 8.19
CA TRP A 228 2.42 -13.69 8.86
C TRP A 228 1.92 -15.12 9.10
N TYR A 229 2.85 -16.07 9.07
CA TYR A 229 2.64 -17.51 9.28
C TYR A 229 3.59 -18.05 10.37
N LYS A 230 3.27 -19.21 10.95
CA LYS A 230 4.11 -20.01 11.84
C LYS A 230 4.17 -21.43 11.28
N GLY A 231 5.25 -21.77 10.57
CA GLY A 231 5.23 -22.93 9.67
C GLY A 231 4.10 -22.78 8.63
N THR A 232 3.13 -23.70 8.64
CA THR A 232 1.96 -23.65 7.75
C THR A 232 0.73 -22.94 8.33
N GLU A 233 0.73 -22.60 9.63
CA GLU A 233 -0.38 -21.91 10.30
C GLU A 233 -0.34 -20.41 9.99
N LYS A 234 -1.40 -19.81 9.44
CA LYS A 234 -1.53 -18.35 9.34
C LYS A 234 -1.78 -17.78 10.74
N ILE A 235 -1.09 -16.71 11.12
CA ILE A 235 -1.13 -16.10 12.47
C ILE A 235 -1.51 -14.60 12.50
N SER A 236 -1.79 -13.98 11.34
CA SER A 236 -2.29 -12.59 11.26
C SER A 236 -3.23 -12.36 10.06
N GLY A 237 -3.77 -11.14 9.94
CA GLY A 237 -4.31 -10.61 8.69
C GLY A 237 -3.23 -9.96 7.81
N SER A 238 -3.66 -9.24 6.77
CA SER A 238 -2.82 -8.47 5.85
C SER A 238 -2.88 -6.96 6.12
N GLY A 239 -1.93 -6.17 5.61
CA GLY A 239 -1.89 -4.72 5.79
C GLY A 239 -1.84 -4.34 7.27
N ASN A 240 -2.72 -3.42 7.69
CA ASN A 240 -2.79 -2.99 9.10
C ASN A 240 -3.16 -4.15 10.06
N ASN A 241 -3.81 -5.20 9.55
CA ASN A 241 -4.17 -6.39 10.31
C ASN A 241 -3.02 -7.43 10.40
N ALA A 242 -1.83 -7.09 9.90
CA ALA A 242 -0.60 -7.85 10.08
C ALA A 242 0.03 -7.64 11.48
N VAL A 243 -0.46 -6.70 12.29
CA VAL A 243 0.05 -6.47 13.65
C VAL A 243 -0.39 -7.59 14.59
N ILE A 244 0.55 -8.43 15.01
CA ILE A 244 0.35 -9.37 16.11
C ILE A 244 0.41 -8.59 17.42
N ALA A 245 -0.72 -8.47 18.11
CA ALA A 245 -0.82 -7.73 19.38
C ALA A 245 0.12 -8.32 20.46
N ALA A 246 0.67 -7.45 21.31
CA ALA A 246 1.58 -7.85 22.39
C ALA A 246 0.99 -8.89 23.37
N SER A 247 -0.34 -8.99 23.46
CA SER A 247 -1.09 -10.02 24.19
C SER A 247 -0.86 -11.46 23.70
N ASN A 248 -0.29 -11.63 22.50
CA ASN A 248 -0.07 -12.91 21.84
C ASN A 248 1.39 -13.40 22.03
N PHE A 249 2.18 -12.72 22.86
CA PHE A 249 3.49 -13.17 23.33
C PHE A 249 3.41 -13.48 24.83
N ASP A 250 4.16 -14.48 25.30
CA ASP A 250 4.28 -14.75 26.74
C ASP A 250 5.25 -13.79 27.44
N ALA A 251 5.41 -13.95 28.76
CA ALA A 251 6.33 -13.16 29.57
C ALA A 251 7.84 -13.41 29.26
N LYS A 252 8.15 -14.17 28.20
CA LYS A 252 9.50 -14.38 27.65
C LYS A 252 9.61 -13.88 26.20
N GLY A 253 8.59 -13.21 25.66
CA GLY A 253 8.54 -12.80 24.26
C GLY A 253 8.32 -13.96 23.28
N THR A 254 7.92 -15.15 23.73
CA THR A 254 7.62 -16.28 22.84
C THR A 254 6.18 -16.17 22.33
N LEU A 255 5.98 -16.25 21.01
CA LEU A 255 4.65 -16.18 20.39
C LEU A 255 3.75 -17.36 20.84
N ILE A 256 2.76 -17.05 21.69
CA ILE A 256 1.74 -17.99 22.15
C ILE A 256 0.59 -18.05 21.14
N THR A 257 0.39 -19.23 20.56
CA THR A 257 -0.74 -19.53 19.66
C THR A 257 -2.04 -19.72 20.45
N LYS A 258 -2.51 -18.63 21.09
CA LYS A 258 -3.95 -18.38 21.18
C LYS A 258 -4.36 -18.00 19.76
N GLY A 259 -5.03 -18.93 19.07
CA GLY A 259 -5.30 -18.85 17.62
C GLY A 259 -6.02 -17.57 17.21
N ILE A 260 -5.92 -17.22 15.92
CA ILE A 260 -6.51 -15.99 15.39
C ILE A 260 -8.01 -15.94 15.68
N VAL A 261 -8.43 -15.01 16.52
CA VAL A 261 -9.84 -14.59 16.61
C VAL A 261 -10.10 -13.59 15.49
N ASN A 262 -10.24 -14.11 14.27
CA ASN A 262 -10.74 -13.41 13.07
C ASN A 262 -11.20 -14.37 11.93
N GLU A 263 -11.29 -15.68 12.18
CA GLU A 263 -12.54 -16.36 11.80
C GLU A 263 -13.61 -15.97 12.82
N PHE A 264 -14.86 -15.73 12.38
CA PHE A 264 -16.00 -15.51 13.29
C PHE A 264 -16.50 -16.82 13.92
N GLN A 265 -15.63 -17.49 14.67
CA GLN A 265 -15.99 -18.63 15.51
C GLN A 265 -16.72 -18.16 16.77
N PHE A 266 -18.03 -17.90 16.63
CA PHE A 266 -18.97 -17.73 17.75
C PHE A 266 -19.11 -19.03 18.56
N THR A 267 -18.08 -19.38 19.32
CA THR A 267 -18.12 -20.50 20.26
C THR A 267 -18.96 -20.13 21.49
N ASN A 268 -20.19 -20.64 21.51
CA ASN A 268 -21.16 -20.55 22.63
C ASN A 268 -21.81 -19.18 22.88
N LEU A 269 -22.38 -18.54 21.83
CA LEU A 269 -23.37 -17.47 22.05
C LEU A 269 -24.63 -18.04 22.73
N THR A 270 -24.70 -17.92 24.06
CA THR A 270 -25.80 -18.48 24.87
C THR A 270 -26.98 -17.52 24.88
N LEU A 271 -27.87 -17.65 23.89
CA LEU A 271 -29.17 -16.97 23.87
C LEU A 271 -30.07 -17.54 24.97
N LYS A 272 -30.14 -16.85 26.12
CA LYS A 272 -31.20 -17.07 27.12
C LYS A 272 -32.45 -16.27 26.75
N ASP A 273 -33.55 -16.97 26.54
CA ASP A 273 -34.89 -16.44 26.71
C ASP A 273 -35.39 -16.68 28.16
N ASP A 274 -36.53 -16.09 28.52
CA ASP A 274 -37.22 -16.33 29.80
C ASP A 274 -37.78 -17.77 29.93
N LEU A 275 -37.51 -18.64 28.96
CA LEU A 275 -37.93 -20.05 28.91
C LEU A 275 -36.77 -21.03 29.13
N GLY A 276 -35.52 -20.54 29.18
CA GLY A 276 -34.35 -21.30 29.59
C GLY A 276 -33.76 -22.22 28.52
N LEU A 277 -34.08 -21.99 27.24
CA LEU A 277 -33.48 -22.74 26.14
C LEU A 277 -32.01 -22.33 25.93
N ASN A 278 -31.18 -23.27 25.47
CA ASN A 278 -29.77 -23.00 25.14
C ASN A 278 -29.51 -23.44 23.69
N PHE A 279 -29.23 -22.47 22.82
CA PHE A 279 -28.86 -22.73 21.43
C PHE A 279 -27.34 -22.72 21.28
N TYR A 280 -26.83 -23.66 20.48
CA TYR A 280 -25.42 -23.71 20.08
C TYR A 280 -25.34 -23.51 18.58
N VAL A 281 -24.75 -22.39 18.17
CA VAL A 281 -24.35 -22.12 16.78
C VAL A 281 -22.96 -22.71 16.59
N SER A 282 -22.78 -23.55 15.56
CA SER A 282 -21.48 -24.13 15.21
C SER A 282 -21.15 -23.81 13.76
N ASN A 283 -20.05 -23.07 13.57
CA ASN A 283 -19.48 -22.64 12.29
C ASN A 283 -20.42 -21.74 11.45
N VAL A 284 -19.92 -20.55 11.13
CA VAL A 284 -20.37 -19.74 10.00
C VAL A 284 -19.22 -19.76 9.00
N THR A 285 -19.44 -20.28 7.80
CA THR A 285 -18.52 -20.16 6.67
C THR A 285 -19.13 -19.22 5.63
N ASP A 286 -18.34 -18.24 5.19
CA ASP A 286 -18.69 -17.40 4.04
C ASP A 286 -18.06 -18.01 2.79
N ASP A 287 -18.68 -19.07 2.29
CA ASP A 287 -18.26 -19.78 1.08
C ASP A 287 -18.72 -19.02 -0.19
N SER A 288 -18.40 -17.72 -0.24
CA SER A 288 -18.66 -16.71 -1.28
C SER A 288 -20.11 -16.25 -1.51
N MET A 289 -20.26 -14.92 -1.60
CA MET A 289 -21.33 -14.18 -2.29
C MET A 289 -22.77 -14.75 -2.19
N GLY A 290 -23.40 -14.58 -1.03
CA GLY A 290 -24.86 -14.37 -1.00
C GLY A 290 -25.73 -15.39 -0.27
N SER A 291 -25.18 -16.36 0.48
CA SER A 291 -26.00 -17.18 1.38
C SER A 291 -25.33 -17.55 2.71
N LEU A 292 -25.80 -16.95 3.81
CA LEU A 292 -25.42 -17.31 5.17
C LEU A 292 -26.01 -18.68 5.57
N SER A 293 -25.18 -19.71 5.66
CA SER A 293 -25.60 -21.08 6.02
C SER A 293 -25.45 -21.39 7.51
N VAL A 294 -26.39 -20.93 8.34
CA VAL A 294 -26.37 -21.17 9.80
C VAL A 294 -26.73 -22.63 10.13
N ARG A 295 -25.77 -23.37 10.72
CA ARG A 295 -25.96 -24.77 11.14
C ARG A 295 -26.26 -24.88 12.63
N PHE A 296 -27.55 -24.98 12.99
CA PHE A 296 -27.97 -25.24 14.37
C PHE A 296 -27.64 -26.68 14.80
N THR A 297 -26.76 -26.86 15.78
CA THR A 297 -26.44 -28.18 16.37
C THR A 297 -26.66 -28.17 17.88
N GLY A 298 -27.93 -28.17 18.30
CA GLY A 298 -28.32 -28.15 19.71
C GLY A 298 -29.27 -29.30 20.08
N LYS A 299 -29.18 -29.77 21.33
CA LYS A 299 -30.23 -30.58 21.96
C LYS A 299 -31.25 -29.62 22.57
N CYS A 300 -32.46 -29.57 22.02
CA CYS A 300 -33.56 -28.88 22.69
C CYS A 300 -33.92 -29.63 23.98
N ALA A 301 -34.08 -28.92 25.10
CA ALA A 301 -34.44 -29.53 26.37
C ALA A 301 -35.35 -28.62 27.19
N GLU A 302 -36.47 -29.17 27.65
CA GLU A 302 -37.45 -28.48 28.49
C GLU A 302 -37.42 -29.09 29.89
N ASN A 303 -37.26 -28.26 30.93
CA ASN A 303 -37.09 -28.70 32.33
C ASN A 303 -36.04 -29.83 32.50
N GLY A 304 -34.93 -29.75 31.75
CA GLY A 304 -33.84 -30.74 31.78
C GLY A 304 -34.08 -32.02 30.96
N THR A 305 -35.26 -32.20 30.35
CA THR A 305 -35.58 -33.37 29.52
C THR A 305 -35.30 -33.06 28.05
N VAL A 306 -34.43 -33.85 27.41
CA VAL A 306 -34.07 -33.66 25.99
C VAL A 306 -35.22 -34.09 25.07
N ILE A 307 -35.65 -33.19 24.19
CA ILE A 307 -36.71 -33.41 23.20
C ILE A 307 -36.07 -33.65 21.81
N PRO A 308 -36.40 -34.74 21.10
CA PRO A 308 -35.88 -35.00 19.77
C PRO A 308 -36.46 -34.03 18.74
N LEU A 309 -35.59 -33.40 17.94
CA LEU A 309 -36.00 -32.56 16.80
C LEU A 309 -36.57 -33.44 15.69
N THR A 310 -37.78 -33.14 15.23
CA THR A 310 -38.41 -33.87 14.12
C THR A 310 -38.09 -33.19 12.79
N LYS A 311 -37.58 -33.98 11.83
CA LYS A 311 -37.30 -33.50 10.47
C LYS A 311 -38.60 -33.41 9.67
N LYS A 312 -38.85 -32.25 9.05
CA LYS A 312 -39.95 -32.00 8.10
C LYS A 312 -39.36 -31.44 6.80
N VAL A 313 -39.92 -31.84 5.66
CA VAL A 313 -39.51 -31.29 4.34
C VAL A 313 -40.65 -30.45 3.80
N ILE A 314 -40.35 -29.23 3.36
CA ILE A 314 -41.29 -28.28 2.75
C ILE A 314 -40.56 -27.67 1.55
N ASP A 315 -41.19 -27.71 0.37
CA ASP A 315 -40.67 -27.16 -0.90
C ASP A 315 -39.20 -27.54 -1.19
N GLY A 316 -38.87 -28.81 -0.97
CA GLY A 316 -37.53 -29.38 -1.15
C GLY A 316 -36.52 -29.05 -0.05
N LYS A 317 -36.82 -28.12 0.87
CA LYS A 317 -35.94 -27.70 1.97
C LYS A 317 -36.23 -28.46 3.26
N ASN A 318 -35.19 -28.69 4.05
CA ASN A 318 -35.24 -29.47 5.29
C ASN A 318 -35.36 -28.54 6.50
N TYR A 319 -36.39 -28.76 7.33
CA TYR A 319 -36.64 -28.04 8.58
C TYR A 319 -36.59 -29.03 9.75
N TYR A 320 -36.17 -28.57 10.92
CA TYR A 320 -36.05 -29.39 12.14
C TYR A 320 -36.74 -28.66 13.30
N CYS A 321 -37.80 -29.26 13.85
CA CYS A 321 -38.66 -28.60 14.84
C CYS A 321 -38.69 -29.38 16.15
N ALA A 322 -38.62 -28.65 17.28
CA ALA A 322 -39.18 -29.13 18.55
C ALA A 322 -40.70 -28.89 18.54
N ALA A 323 -41.46 -29.70 19.29
CA ALA A 323 -42.93 -29.74 19.18
C ALA A 323 -43.67 -28.61 19.95
N ALA A 324 -43.16 -27.37 19.92
CA ALA A 324 -43.79 -26.23 20.59
C ALA A 324 -43.57 -24.89 19.84
N LYS A 325 -44.68 -24.27 19.43
CA LYS A 325 -44.88 -22.84 19.12
C LYS A 325 -43.99 -22.20 18.02
N GLU A 326 -44.55 -22.12 16.81
CA GLU A 326 -43.97 -21.45 15.63
C GLU A 326 -43.68 -19.95 15.84
N THR A 327 -44.35 -19.28 16.79
CA THR A 327 -44.29 -17.81 16.98
C THR A 327 -42.96 -17.31 17.54
N ALA A 328 -42.28 -18.09 18.38
CA ALA A 328 -41.04 -17.63 19.04
C ALA A 328 -39.87 -17.54 18.03
N MET A 329 -39.81 -18.47 17.08
CA MET A 329 -38.76 -18.55 16.08
C MET A 329 -38.77 -17.33 15.13
N ALA A 330 -39.95 -16.78 14.85
CA ALA A 330 -40.12 -15.61 14.00
C ALA A 330 -39.56 -14.32 14.64
N ASN A 331 -39.83 -14.09 15.94
CA ASN A 331 -39.32 -12.91 16.64
C ASN A 331 -37.79 -12.97 16.85
N ALA A 332 -37.25 -14.16 17.12
CA ALA A 332 -35.80 -14.36 17.21
C ALA A 332 -35.10 -14.08 15.87
N LEU A 333 -35.71 -14.49 14.74
CA LEU A 333 -35.23 -14.11 13.41
C LEU A 333 -35.33 -12.60 13.17
N TYR A 334 -36.42 -11.96 13.58
CA TYR A 334 -36.67 -10.53 13.35
C TYR A 334 -35.63 -9.64 14.04
N GLU A 335 -35.39 -9.84 15.35
CA GLU A 335 -34.38 -9.07 16.08
C GLU A 335 -32.94 -9.40 15.63
N TYR A 336 -32.67 -10.64 15.20
CA TYR A 336 -31.38 -10.98 14.57
C TYR A 336 -31.20 -10.27 13.21
N TYR A 337 -32.19 -10.26 12.33
CA TYR A 337 -32.12 -9.54 11.05
C TYR A 337 -32.03 -8.02 11.22
N LYS A 338 -32.55 -7.48 12.31
CA LYS A 338 -32.44 -6.06 12.70
C LYS A 338 -31.02 -5.71 13.16
N ALA A 339 -30.47 -6.48 14.10
CA ALA A 339 -29.07 -6.31 14.54
C ALA A 339 -28.06 -6.57 13.40
N ALA A 340 -28.33 -7.56 12.53
CA ALA A 340 -27.53 -7.81 11.34
C ALA A 340 -27.65 -6.66 10.33
N ARG A 341 -28.82 -6.04 10.16
CA ARG A 341 -28.97 -4.84 9.32
C ARG A 341 -28.13 -3.67 9.81
N GLU A 342 -28.06 -3.44 11.12
CA GLU A 342 -27.21 -2.38 11.68
C GLU A 342 -25.70 -2.65 11.48
N TYR A 343 -25.30 -3.91 11.24
CA TYR A 343 -23.91 -4.31 10.97
C TYR A 343 -23.57 -4.47 9.47
N ILE A 344 -24.58 -4.61 8.60
CA ILE A 344 -24.42 -4.74 7.14
C ILE A 344 -24.26 -3.37 6.45
N ILE A 345 -24.47 -2.27 7.18
CA ILE A 345 -24.44 -0.89 6.66
C ILE A 345 -23.02 -0.26 6.73
N THR A 346 -22.06 -0.88 7.43
CA THR A 346 -20.67 -0.37 7.53
C THR A 346 -19.74 -1.01 6.52
N SER A 347 -19.18 -0.22 5.60
CA SER A 347 -18.11 -0.60 4.68
C SER A 347 -16.74 -0.21 5.27
N ASP A 348 -15.95 -1.17 5.73
CA ASP A 348 -14.62 -0.88 6.30
C ASP A 348 -13.48 -1.12 5.30
N LEU A 349 -12.74 -0.05 5.00
CA LEU A 349 -11.63 -0.01 4.05
C LEU A 349 -10.42 -0.89 4.42
N SER A 350 -10.32 -1.33 5.67
CA SER A 350 -9.25 -2.22 6.13
C SER A 350 -9.48 -3.70 5.82
N ILE A 351 -10.70 -4.07 5.41
CA ILE A 351 -11.09 -5.45 5.02
C ILE A 351 -11.57 -5.58 3.57
N ILE A 352 -12.07 -4.49 2.96
CA ILE A 352 -12.47 -4.47 1.55
C ILE A 352 -11.21 -4.55 0.67
N ASP A 353 -11.06 -5.62 -0.11
CA ASP A 353 -9.92 -5.80 -1.04
C ASP A 353 -10.21 -5.31 -2.47
N HIS A 354 -11.47 -5.24 -2.88
CA HIS A 354 -11.96 -4.97 -4.25
C HIS A 354 -12.62 -3.58 -4.45
N ASP A 355 -13.04 -3.30 -5.69
CA ASP A 355 -13.86 -2.13 -6.07
C ASP A 355 -15.29 -2.20 -5.48
N ILE A 356 -15.82 -1.07 -5.00
CA ILE A 356 -17.13 -1.00 -4.33
C ILE A 356 -18.02 0.11 -4.89
N THR A 357 -19.33 -0.06 -4.72
CA THR A 357 -20.31 1.02 -4.92
C THR A 357 -21.18 1.11 -3.68
N LEU A 358 -21.02 2.20 -2.92
CA LEU A 358 -21.72 2.41 -1.66
C LEU A 358 -23.22 2.65 -1.89
N GLN A 359 -24.05 2.02 -1.06
CA GLN A 359 -25.51 2.05 -1.14
C GLN A 359 -26.13 3.05 -0.16
N ASP A 360 -27.44 3.29 -0.29
CA ASP A 360 -28.15 4.24 0.57
C ASP A 360 -28.13 3.85 2.05
N GLY A 361 -27.71 4.79 2.90
CA GLY A 361 -27.50 4.62 4.33
C GLY A 361 -26.09 4.18 4.74
N GLU A 362 -25.24 3.72 3.81
CA GLU A 362 -23.95 3.09 4.17
C GLU A 362 -22.93 4.04 4.81
N VAL A 363 -22.13 3.51 5.73
CA VAL A 363 -21.08 4.22 6.47
C VAL A 363 -19.72 3.64 6.05
N LEU A 364 -18.93 4.42 5.31
CA LEU A 364 -17.54 4.09 5.01
C LEU A 364 -16.65 4.40 6.23
N THR A 365 -15.82 3.45 6.63
CA THR A 365 -14.90 3.54 7.78
C THR A 365 -13.50 3.03 7.43
N GLY A 366 -12.55 3.22 8.34
CA GLY A 366 -11.26 2.54 8.29
C GLY A 366 -10.23 3.18 7.36
N LYS A 367 -9.18 2.42 6.98
CA LYS A 367 -8.04 2.95 6.23
C LYS A 367 -7.62 2.04 5.07
N SER A 368 -7.48 2.60 3.86
CA SER A 368 -6.84 1.95 2.71
C SER A 368 -5.66 2.77 2.18
N TYR A 369 -4.64 2.04 1.72
CA TYR A 369 -3.38 2.56 1.13
C TYR A 369 -3.16 2.05 -0.31
N ASN A 370 -4.16 1.34 -0.85
CA ASN A 370 -4.18 0.75 -2.19
C ASN A 370 -5.37 1.38 -2.95
N SER A 371 -5.27 1.55 -4.27
CA SER A 371 -6.41 1.99 -5.07
C SER A 371 -7.55 0.96 -5.06
N LYS A 372 -8.76 1.49 -4.96
CA LYS A 372 -10.04 0.80 -5.10
C LYS A 372 -10.97 1.80 -5.76
N LYS A 373 -11.76 1.39 -6.75
CA LYS A 373 -12.82 2.26 -7.27
C LYS A 373 -13.92 2.33 -6.22
N ILE A 374 -14.01 3.46 -5.50
CA ILE A 374 -15.05 3.70 -4.48
C ILE A 374 -16.11 4.59 -5.09
N CYS A 375 -17.15 3.98 -5.66
CA CYS A 375 -18.30 4.67 -6.22
C CYS A 375 -19.42 4.85 -5.17
N ILE A 376 -20.40 5.70 -5.48
CA ILE A 376 -21.65 5.85 -4.72
C ILE A 376 -22.84 5.66 -5.66
N ALA A 377 -23.90 4.99 -5.20
CA ALA A 377 -25.12 4.75 -5.98
C ALA A 377 -25.96 6.03 -6.20
N GLU A 378 -26.76 6.04 -7.27
CA GLU A 378 -27.66 7.17 -7.59
C GLU A 378 -28.80 7.28 -6.56
N GLY A 379 -28.92 8.46 -5.96
CA GLY A 379 -29.86 8.78 -4.88
C GLY A 379 -29.37 8.44 -3.48
N ALA A 380 -28.23 7.75 -3.33
CA ALA A 380 -27.75 7.27 -2.03
C ALA A 380 -27.21 8.41 -1.14
N THR A 381 -27.56 8.35 0.15
CA THR A 381 -26.92 9.11 1.23
C THR A 381 -25.95 8.20 1.96
N VAL A 382 -24.65 8.51 1.90
CA VAL A 382 -23.58 7.74 2.54
C VAL A 382 -22.85 8.59 3.58
N THR A 383 -22.28 7.95 4.60
CA THR A 383 -21.49 8.63 5.64
C THR A 383 -20.02 8.26 5.50
N LEU A 384 -19.12 9.24 5.57
CA LEU A 384 -17.69 9.00 5.75
C LEU A 384 -17.37 9.22 7.23
N LYS A 385 -16.80 8.21 7.89
CA LYS A 385 -16.53 8.24 9.33
C LYS A 385 -15.12 7.76 9.64
N ASP A 386 -14.26 8.70 10.02
CA ASP A 386 -12.85 8.47 10.35
C ASP A 386 -12.04 7.76 9.24
N VAL A 387 -12.44 8.00 7.99
CA VAL A 387 -11.85 7.41 6.78
C VAL A 387 -10.44 7.94 6.51
N TYR A 388 -9.50 7.04 6.20
CA TYR A 388 -8.25 7.41 5.53
C TYR A 388 -8.15 6.69 4.17
N LEU A 389 -8.00 7.45 3.10
CA LEU A 389 -7.81 6.92 1.75
C LEU A 389 -6.57 7.50 1.10
N ARG A 390 -5.63 6.63 0.75
CA ARG A 390 -4.54 6.94 -0.16
C ARG A 390 -4.60 5.98 -1.36
N PRO A 391 -5.04 6.43 -2.54
CA PRO A 391 -4.89 5.64 -3.76
C PRO A 391 -3.40 5.55 -4.14
N ASP A 392 -3.06 4.53 -4.92
CA ASP A 392 -1.74 4.40 -5.58
C ASP A 392 -1.60 5.26 -6.84
N GLY A 393 -2.71 5.85 -7.31
CA GLY A 393 -2.79 6.68 -8.51
C GLY A 393 -3.74 6.14 -9.58
N THR A 394 -4.24 4.91 -9.45
CA THR A 394 -5.17 4.30 -10.41
C THR A 394 -6.57 4.95 -10.42
N TYR A 395 -7.03 5.50 -9.29
CA TYR A 395 -8.37 6.09 -9.13
C TYR A 395 -8.38 7.33 -8.20
N ALA A 396 -9.46 8.12 -8.29
CA ALA A 396 -9.82 9.11 -7.29
C ALA A 396 -10.21 8.46 -5.96
N GLY A 397 -9.98 9.16 -4.84
CA GLY A 397 -10.28 8.65 -3.51
C GLY A 397 -11.75 8.26 -3.33
N ILE A 398 -12.67 9.10 -3.83
CA ILE A 398 -14.10 8.81 -3.91
C ILE A 398 -14.63 9.27 -5.28
N ILE A 399 -15.50 8.49 -5.90
CA ILE A 399 -16.03 8.71 -7.25
C ILE A 399 -17.55 8.90 -7.21
N CYS A 400 -17.97 10.15 -7.36
CA CYS A 400 -19.37 10.53 -7.54
C CYS A 400 -19.75 10.44 -9.03
N ASP A 401 -19.82 9.21 -9.56
CA ASP A 401 -20.40 8.91 -10.88
C ASP A 401 -21.93 9.17 -10.93
N ASN A 402 -22.52 9.50 -9.78
CA ASN A 402 -23.96 9.66 -9.56
C ASN A 402 -24.32 10.89 -8.72
N ASN A 403 -25.60 11.27 -8.71
CA ASN A 403 -26.12 12.22 -7.73
C ASN A 403 -26.26 11.49 -6.39
N CYS A 404 -25.60 11.98 -5.35
CA CYS A 404 -25.58 11.37 -4.02
C CYS A 404 -25.35 12.42 -2.92
N THR A 405 -25.46 12.01 -1.67
CA THR A 405 -25.16 12.84 -0.50
C THR A 405 -24.07 12.19 0.34
N ILE A 406 -23.05 12.97 0.70
CA ILE A 406 -21.92 12.53 1.53
C ILE A 406 -22.01 13.25 2.89
N ILE A 407 -22.41 12.52 3.92
CA ILE A 407 -22.40 12.98 5.31
C ILE A 407 -21.00 12.81 5.87
N LEU A 408 -20.44 13.85 6.48
CA LEU A 408 -19.14 13.81 7.14
C LEU A 408 -19.32 13.62 8.65
N GLU A 409 -18.78 12.54 9.19
CA GLU A 409 -18.57 12.30 10.61
C GLU A 409 -17.08 12.12 10.93
N GLY A 410 -16.67 12.44 12.17
CA GLY A 410 -15.28 12.24 12.61
C GLY A 410 -14.25 13.04 11.80
N LYS A 411 -13.09 12.43 11.54
CA LYS A 411 -12.00 13.00 10.74
C LYS A 411 -11.67 12.15 9.51
N ASN A 412 -12.21 12.55 8.36
CA ASN A 412 -11.90 11.92 7.08
C ASN A 412 -10.69 12.59 6.42
N THR A 413 -9.84 11.81 5.75
CA THR A 413 -8.65 12.29 5.06
C THR A 413 -8.44 11.49 3.78
N LEU A 414 -8.47 12.17 2.63
CA LEU A 414 -8.20 11.61 1.32
C LEU A 414 -6.88 12.20 0.80
N VAL A 415 -6.04 11.37 0.18
CA VAL A 415 -4.86 11.84 -0.56
C VAL A 415 -5.24 11.93 -2.04
N GLY A 416 -5.02 13.10 -2.64
CA GLY A 416 -5.21 13.30 -4.07
C GLY A 416 -3.91 13.09 -4.86
N GLY A 417 -4.06 12.82 -6.16
CA GLY A 417 -2.95 12.68 -7.10
C GLY A 417 -2.49 11.24 -7.34
N GLY A 418 -2.02 11.01 -8.55
CA GLY A 418 -1.31 9.83 -9.03
C GLY A 418 -0.29 10.27 -10.09
N TYR A 419 0.60 9.38 -10.52
CA TYR A 419 1.50 9.63 -11.65
C TYR A 419 1.66 8.36 -12.47
N ASP A 420 1.01 8.32 -13.63
CA ASP A 420 1.06 7.20 -14.59
C ASP A 420 1.98 7.59 -15.76
N ASP A 421 3.24 7.12 -15.67
CA ASP A 421 4.27 7.35 -16.69
C ASP A 421 4.08 6.46 -17.95
N SER A 422 3.14 5.50 -17.92
CA SER A 422 3.12 4.40 -18.89
C SER A 422 2.58 4.77 -20.28
N ASP A 423 1.79 5.84 -20.40
CA ASP A 423 0.98 6.13 -21.61
C ASP A 423 0.98 7.62 -22.02
N TYR A 424 1.81 8.47 -21.39
CA TYR A 424 1.81 9.95 -21.52
C TYR A 424 0.46 10.65 -21.25
N THR A 425 -0.58 9.94 -20.82
CA THR A 425 -1.88 10.52 -20.45
C THR A 425 -1.93 10.84 -18.96
N TYR A 426 -1.71 12.11 -18.60
CA TYR A 426 -1.93 12.63 -17.24
C TYR A 426 -3.37 12.36 -16.79
N LYS A 427 -3.55 11.40 -15.88
CA LYS A 427 -4.83 11.05 -15.23
C LYS A 427 -4.75 11.42 -13.75
N ASP A 428 -4.67 12.72 -13.50
CA ASP A 428 -4.43 13.23 -12.15
C ASP A 428 -5.75 13.28 -11.38
N TYR A 429 -6.00 12.20 -10.62
CA TYR A 429 -7.27 12.03 -9.94
C TYR A 429 -7.42 12.96 -8.73
N PRO A 430 -8.57 13.66 -8.59
CA PRO A 430 -8.89 14.46 -7.41
C PRO A 430 -9.18 13.59 -6.18
N GLY A 431 -9.20 14.19 -4.99
CA GLY A 431 -9.58 13.49 -3.75
C GLY A 431 -11.02 12.99 -3.79
N ILE A 432 -11.95 13.84 -4.24
CA ILE A 432 -13.31 13.44 -4.63
C ILE A 432 -13.53 13.86 -6.09
N TYR A 433 -13.75 12.87 -6.97
CA TYR A 433 -14.17 13.11 -8.36
C TYR A 433 -15.68 13.24 -8.46
N ILE A 434 -16.14 14.17 -9.29
CA ILE A 434 -17.57 14.43 -9.53
C ILE A 434 -17.83 14.35 -11.03
N ALA A 435 -18.57 13.34 -11.50
CA ALA A 435 -18.77 13.13 -12.93
C ALA A 435 -19.59 14.25 -13.61
N PRO A 436 -19.39 14.51 -14.93
CA PRO A 436 -20.13 15.51 -15.68
C PRO A 436 -21.65 15.35 -15.57
N ASN A 437 -22.35 16.49 -15.42
CA ASN A 437 -23.81 16.57 -15.24
C ASN A 437 -24.36 15.95 -13.93
N LYS A 438 -23.52 15.48 -13.00
CA LYS A 438 -23.93 15.11 -11.65
C LYS A 438 -23.82 16.30 -10.69
N THR A 439 -24.55 16.23 -9.58
CA THR A 439 -24.64 17.25 -8.52
C THR A 439 -24.66 16.56 -7.15
N PRO A 440 -23.56 15.90 -6.72
CA PRO A 440 -23.46 15.38 -5.38
C PRO A 440 -23.37 16.51 -4.34
N THR A 441 -23.77 16.21 -3.12
CA THR A 441 -23.76 17.16 -1.99
C THR A 441 -22.89 16.65 -0.85
N THR A 442 -22.22 17.54 -0.10
CA THR A 442 -21.58 17.20 1.18
C THR A 442 -22.29 17.89 2.35
N ASP A 443 -22.47 17.19 3.46
CA ASP A 443 -23.15 17.70 4.66
C ASP A 443 -22.54 17.08 5.95
N GLY A 444 -23.11 17.36 7.12
CA GLY A 444 -22.69 16.82 8.41
C GLY A 444 -21.84 17.78 9.25
N THR A 445 -21.28 17.27 10.35
CA THR A 445 -20.52 18.06 11.34
C THR A 445 -19.07 17.62 11.48
N GLY A 446 -18.69 16.50 10.88
CA GLY A 446 -17.31 16.02 10.80
C GLY A 446 -16.45 16.83 9.84
N SER A 447 -15.25 16.31 9.61
CA SER A 447 -14.24 16.95 8.76
C SER A 447 -13.83 16.09 7.57
N LEU A 448 -13.44 16.77 6.49
CA LEU A 448 -12.82 16.20 5.30
C LEU A 448 -11.53 16.97 5.03
N SER A 449 -10.40 16.27 5.05
CA SER A 449 -9.12 16.78 4.57
C SER A 449 -8.82 16.17 3.20
N VAL A 450 -8.46 16.98 2.20
CA VAL A 450 -7.86 16.48 0.95
C VAL A 450 -6.50 17.11 0.77
N ASP A 451 -5.47 16.27 0.65
CA ASP A 451 -4.08 16.69 0.55
C ASP A 451 -3.38 16.06 -0.66
N HIS A 452 -2.72 16.89 -1.47
CA HIS A 452 -1.90 16.46 -2.60
C HIS A 452 -0.44 16.44 -2.15
N ASN A 453 0.06 15.25 -1.79
CA ASN A 453 1.30 15.05 -1.03
C ASN A 453 2.60 15.25 -1.87
N ASN A 454 2.76 16.45 -2.43
CA ASN A 454 3.90 16.87 -3.26
C ASN A 454 4.13 16.00 -4.52
N ILE A 455 3.09 15.26 -4.94
CA ILE A 455 3.03 14.51 -6.21
C ILE A 455 2.71 15.51 -7.34
N ILE A 456 3.23 15.25 -8.54
CA ILE A 456 3.08 16.11 -9.74
C ILE A 456 1.62 16.13 -10.27
N GLY A 457 0.70 15.44 -9.61
CA GLY A 457 -0.70 15.35 -10.01
C GLY A 457 -1.40 16.70 -10.01
N SER A 458 -2.09 17.00 -11.10
CA SER A 458 -2.82 18.24 -11.38
C SER A 458 -4.35 18.10 -11.21
N GLY A 459 -4.79 17.40 -10.14
CA GLY A 459 -6.19 17.19 -9.79
C GLY A 459 -6.74 18.15 -8.73
N ALA A 460 -8.04 18.44 -8.75
CA ALA A 460 -8.66 19.29 -7.72
C ALA A 460 -8.76 18.58 -6.36
N GLY A 461 -8.93 19.31 -5.26
CA GLY A 461 -9.26 18.68 -3.98
C GLY A 461 -10.62 17.99 -4.03
N ILE A 462 -11.64 18.71 -4.51
CA ILE A 462 -12.98 18.21 -4.84
C ILE A 462 -13.34 18.73 -6.24
N GLY A 463 -13.77 17.84 -7.14
CA GLY A 463 -14.28 18.20 -8.47
C GLY A 463 -13.66 17.41 -9.61
N GLY A 464 -12.84 18.07 -10.44
CA GLY A 464 -12.24 17.51 -11.66
C GLY A 464 -10.74 17.19 -11.54
N GLY A 465 -10.27 16.30 -12.41
CA GLY A 465 -8.85 16.04 -12.64
C GLY A 465 -8.34 16.71 -13.92
N THR A 466 -7.06 16.54 -14.26
CA THR A 466 -6.48 16.98 -15.54
C THR A 466 -7.27 16.42 -16.71
N ARG A 467 -7.83 17.29 -17.57
CA ARG A 467 -8.72 16.96 -18.70
C ARG A 467 -9.97 16.15 -18.33
N MET A 468 -10.26 16.00 -17.04
CA MET A 468 -11.41 15.27 -16.50
C MET A 468 -12.49 16.26 -16.08
N ASN A 469 -13.39 16.56 -17.02
CA ASN A 469 -14.56 17.41 -16.79
C ASN A 469 -15.34 16.97 -15.54
N CYS A 470 -15.91 17.92 -14.78
CA CYS A 470 -16.66 17.62 -13.58
C CYS A 470 -18.09 18.19 -13.55
N GLY A 471 -18.92 17.62 -12.69
CA GLY A 471 -20.29 18.09 -12.42
C GLY A 471 -20.36 19.37 -11.60
N ASN A 472 -21.55 19.66 -11.07
CA ASN A 472 -21.73 20.71 -10.06
C ASN A 472 -21.21 20.23 -8.71
N ILE A 473 -20.67 21.14 -7.90
CA ILE A 473 -20.14 20.86 -6.56
C ILE A 473 -21.00 21.59 -5.53
N VAL A 474 -21.57 20.88 -4.55
CA VAL A 474 -22.45 21.47 -3.54
C VAL A 474 -22.01 21.10 -2.13
N ILE A 475 -21.69 22.10 -1.32
CA ILE A 475 -21.25 21.94 0.07
C ILE A 475 -22.29 22.59 0.99
N ASN A 476 -23.02 21.77 1.73
CA ASN A 476 -24.05 22.21 2.70
C ASN A 476 -23.52 22.21 4.15
N GLY A 477 -22.50 21.41 4.45
CA GLY A 477 -21.97 21.26 5.81
C GLY A 477 -20.57 20.66 5.87
N GLY A 478 -20.12 20.39 7.10
CA GLY A 478 -18.80 19.87 7.44
C GLY A 478 -17.69 20.91 7.59
N THR A 479 -16.51 20.43 7.99
CA THR A 479 -15.25 21.19 7.98
C THR A 479 -14.35 20.67 6.86
N ILE A 480 -14.33 21.38 5.73
CA ILE A 480 -13.66 21.01 4.49
C ILE A 480 -12.28 21.71 4.43
N ASN A 481 -11.19 20.94 4.34
CA ASN A 481 -9.83 21.47 4.21
C ASN A 481 -9.17 20.83 2.99
N VAL A 482 -9.04 21.56 1.88
CA VAL A 482 -8.69 20.96 0.59
C VAL A 482 -7.60 21.73 -0.14
N VAL A 483 -6.59 20.99 -0.59
CA VAL A 483 -5.49 21.49 -1.42
C VAL A 483 -5.62 20.88 -2.82
N GLY A 484 -5.58 21.71 -3.85
CA GLY A 484 -5.49 21.28 -5.24
C GLY A 484 -4.05 20.93 -5.64
N GLY A 485 -3.93 20.01 -6.59
CA GLY A 485 -2.69 19.70 -7.29
C GLY A 485 -2.20 20.85 -8.18
N ALA A 486 -1.07 20.65 -8.87
CA ALA A 486 -0.55 21.65 -9.80
C ALA A 486 -1.61 22.03 -10.85
N GLY A 487 -1.70 23.28 -11.29
CA GLY A 487 -2.71 23.71 -12.26
C GLY A 487 -4.18 23.54 -11.81
N ALA A 488 -4.48 23.11 -10.58
CA ALA A 488 -5.83 22.73 -10.15
C ALA A 488 -6.27 23.37 -8.83
N PRO A 489 -7.58 23.63 -8.66
CA PRO A 489 -8.11 24.33 -7.50
C PRO A 489 -8.31 23.42 -6.29
N GLY A 490 -8.44 24.02 -5.11
CA GLY A 490 -8.92 23.27 -3.93
C GLY A 490 -10.33 22.70 -4.16
N ILE A 491 -11.20 23.49 -4.79
CA ILE A 491 -12.56 23.08 -5.19
C ILE A 491 -12.82 23.55 -6.63
N GLY A 492 -13.17 22.63 -7.54
CA GLY A 492 -13.58 22.96 -8.90
C GLY A 492 -12.99 22.04 -9.99
N SER A 493 -12.86 22.56 -11.21
CA SER A 493 -12.31 21.84 -12.37
C SER A 493 -10.78 21.91 -12.41
N GLY A 494 -10.14 20.78 -12.75
CA GLY A 494 -8.69 20.70 -12.92
C GLY A 494 -8.16 21.38 -14.18
N ASP A 495 -6.86 21.20 -14.45
CA ASP A 495 -6.21 21.75 -15.65
C ASP A 495 -6.82 21.18 -16.94
N TYR A 496 -7.00 22.01 -17.98
CA TYR A 496 -7.70 21.66 -19.22
C TYR A 496 -9.11 21.02 -19.05
N ALA A 497 -9.81 21.25 -17.93
CA ALA A 497 -11.11 20.63 -17.64
C ALA A 497 -12.26 21.64 -17.52
N THR A 498 -13.46 21.23 -17.94
CA THR A 498 -14.71 22.00 -17.79
C THR A 498 -15.51 21.49 -16.59
N GLY A 499 -16.03 22.41 -15.77
CA GLY A 499 -16.71 22.11 -14.51
C GLY A 499 -18.09 22.76 -14.41
N GLY A 500 -18.97 22.16 -13.60
CA GLY A 500 -20.27 22.73 -13.25
C GLY A 500 -20.18 23.93 -12.30
N ASN A 501 -21.32 24.32 -11.73
CA ASN A 501 -21.42 25.38 -10.73
C ASN A 501 -20.82 24.90 -9.39
N ILE A 502 -20.22 25.83 -8.65
CA ILE A 502 -19.71 25.58 -7.29
C ILE A 502 -20.60 26.33 -6.31
N ILE A 503 -21.24 25.61 -5.38
CA ILE A 503 -22.23 26.17 -4.45
C ILE A 503 -21.82 25.79 -3.02
N ILE A 504 -21.56 26.79 -2.18
CA ILE A 504 -21.23 26.61 -0.77
C ILE A 504 -22.32 27.29 0.06
N ASN A 505 -23.19 26.45 0.63
CA ASN A 505 -24.37 26.83 1.39
C ASN A 505 -24.13 26.86 2.91
N GLY A 506 -23.15 26.12 3.41
CA GLY A 506 -22.91 25.96 4.85
C GLY A 506 -21.54 25.37 5.18
N GLY A 507 -21.26 25.22 6.48
CA GLY A 507 -20.01 24.65 6.99
C GLY A 507 -18.81 25.60 7.03
N THR A 508 -17.64 25.04 7.30
CA THR A 508 -16.34 25.75 7.29
C THR A 508 -15.49 25.20 6.16
N VAL A 509 -15.07 26.05 5.21
CA VAL A 509 -14.28 25.65 4.04
C VAL A 509 -12.95 26.39 4.00
N ASN A 510 -11.84 25.65 3.96
CA ASN A 510 -10.50 26.16 3.71
C ASN A 510 -9.99 25.51 2.42
N ALA A 511 -9.94 26.28 1.32
CA ALA A 511 -9.59 25.78 0.00
C ALA A 511 -8.35 26.49 -0.57
N LYS A 512 -7.34 25.71 -0.99
CA LYS A 512 -6.08 26.22 -1.55
C LYS A 512 -5.83 25.65 -2.94
N GLY A 513 -5.53 26.51 -3.91
CA GLY A 513 -5.09 26.08 -5.24
C GLY A 513 -3.61 25.68 -5.28
N GLY A 514 -3.26 24.80 -6.21
CA GLY A 514 -1.88 24.61 -6.63
C GLY A 514 -1.42 25.73 -7.58
N MET A 515 -0.19 25.60 -8.09
CA MET A 515 0.40 26.58 -9.01
C MET A 515 -0.54 26.92 -10.18
N PHE A 516 -0.66 28.20 -10.52
CA PHE A 516 -1.58 28.80 -11.50
C PHE A 516 -3.08 28.77 -11.17
N ALA A 517 -3.50 28.14 -10.07
CA ALA A 517 -4.91 27.86 -9.77
C ALA A 517 -5.47 28.54 -8.49
N PRO A 518 -6.79 28.77 -8.42
CA PRO A 518 -7.46 29.44 -7.30
C PRO A 518 -7.74 28.49 -6.14
N GLY A 519 -8.14 29.02 -4.99
CA GLY A 519 -8.74 28.19 -3.94
C GLY A 519 -10.03 27.52 -4.42
N ILE A 520 -10.88 28.29 -5.11
CA ILE A 520 -12.21 27.87 -5.56
C ILE A 520 -12.47 28.43 -6.98
N GLY A 521 -12.59 27.58 -8.00
CA GLY A 521 -12.82 28.04 -9.39
C GLY A 521 -12.45 27.01 -10.47
N SER A 522 -11.93 27.47 -11.61
CA SER A 522 -11.31 26.61 -12.61
C SER A 522 -9.80 26.58 -12.44
N GLY A 523 -9.14 25.53 -12.93
CA GLY A 523 -7.69 25.40 -12.94
C GLY A 523 -6.97 26.31 -13.94
N HIS A 524 -5.90 25.77 -14.53
CA HIS A 524 -5.00 26.41 -15.49
C HIS A 524 -5.54 26.28 -16.94
N GLU A 525 -4.68 26.30 -17.96
CA GLU A 525 -5.00 26.52 -19.39
C GLU A 525 -6.29 25.84 -19.89
N GLU A 526 -7.13 26.60 -20.63
CA GLU A 526 -8.38 26.13 -21.28
C GLU A 526 -9.44 25.53 -20.33
N SER A 527 -9.19 25.50 -19.02
CA SER A 527 -10.20 25.09 -18.03
C SER A 527 -11.38 26.06 -17.96
N SER A 528 -12.53 25.55 -17.50
CA SER A 528 -13.67 26.42 -17.16
C SER A 528 -14.49 25.91 -15.99
N CYS A 529 -15.20 26.80 -15.29
CA CYS A 529 -16.20 26.45 -14.28
C CYS A 529 -17.53 27.21 -14.48
N GLY A 530 -18.59 26.73 -13.83
CA GLY A 530 -19.89 27.40 -13.81
C GLY A 530 -19.91 28.67 -12.93
N ASN A 531 -21.09 29.05 -12.45
CA ASN A 531 -21.17 30.11 -11.44
C ASN A 531 -20.58 29.62 -10.11
N ILE A 532 -19.95 30.52 -9.35
CA ILE A 532 -19.49 30.25 -7.98
C ILE A 532 -20.42 31.01 -7.02
N THR A 533 -21.07 30.32 -6.11
CA THR A 533 -22.03 30.91 -5.16
C THR A 533 -21.65 30.52 -3.73
N ILE A 534 -21.31 31.51 -2.90
CA ILE A 534 -21.10 31.36 -1.46
C ILE A 534 -22.21 32.14 -0.75
N THR A 535 -23.07 31.44 0.00
CA THR A 535 -24.23 32.06 0.67
C THR A 535 -23.89 32.49 2.09
N ASN A 536 -24.76 33.30 2.70
CA ASN A 536 -24.64 33.68 4.12
C ASN A 536 -24.79 32.49 5.09
N GLY A 537 -25.16 31.28 4.63
CA GLY A 537 -25.30 30.10 5.49
C GLY A 537 -23.97 29.46 5.91
N VAL A 538 -22.85 29.85 5.28
CA VAL A 538 -21.51 29.36 5.67
C VAL A 538 -21.12 29.87 7.05
N THR A 539 -20.41 29.03 7.81
CA THR A 539 -19.71 29.46 9.03
C THR A 539 -18.50 30.30 8.65
N LYS A 540 -17.72 29.84 7.66
CA LYS A 540 -16.50 30.48 7.17
C LYS A 540 -16.10 29.89 5.82
N VAL A 541 -15.64 30.73 4.88
CA VAL A 541 -14.90 30.28 3.70
C VAL A 541 -13.58 31.06 3.59
N THR A 542 -12.45 30.37 3.68
CA THR A 542 -11.13 30.91 3.37
C THR A 542 -10.61 30.30 2.07
N ALA A 543 -10.26 31.15 1.11
CA ALA A 543 -9.75 30.75 -0.20
C ALA A 543 -8.33 31.29 -0.39
N THR A 544 -7.40 30.42 -0.78
CA THR A 544 -5.99 30.75 -1.00
C THR A 544 -5.60 30.46 -2.44
N ALA A 545 -5.22 31.49 -3.18
CA ALA A 545 -4.64 31.38 -4.51
C ALA A 545 -3.29 30.64 -4.45
N GLY A 546 -3.02 29.76 -5.40
CA GLY A 546 -1.68 29.20 -5.59
C GLY A 546 -0.72 30.17 -6.29
N GLU A 547 0.56 29.79 -6.37
CA GLU A 547 1.59 30.64 -6.98
C GLU A 547 1.25 30.98 -8.43
N PHE A 548 1.37 32.26 -8.83
CA PHE A 548 0.98 32.79 -10.14
C PHE A 548 -0.51 32.68 -10.54
N SER A 549 -1.42 32.26 -9.65
CA SER A 549 -2.86 32.38 -9.91
C SER A 549 -3.29 33.85 -9.84
N PRO A 550 -4.18 34.33 -10.75
CA PRO A 550 -4.73 35.68 -10.69
C PRO A 550 -5.78 35.85 -9.58
N ASN A 551 -6.42 34.76 -9.16
CA ASN A 551 -7.57 34.75 -8.26
C ASN A 551 -7.39 33.74 -7.12
N SER A 552 -8.04 34.00 -5.98
CA SER A 552 -8.34 33.00 -4.93
C SER A 552 -9.74 32.40 -5.09
N ILE A 553 -10.70 33.18 -5.62
CA ILE A 553 -12.04 32.73 -6.04
C ILE A 553 -12.36 33.39 -7.39
N ASP A 554 -12.82 32.59 -8.37
CA ASP A 554 -12.79 32.80 -9.83
C ASP A 554 -11.69 31.95 -10.50
N ALA A 555 -11.62 31.93 -11.83
CA ALA A 555 -10.70 31.13 -12.63
C ALA A 555 -9.21 31.32 -12.30
N GLY A 556 -8.43 30.26 -12.51
CA GLY A 556 -6.97 30.31 -12.56
C GLY A 556 -6.45 30.98 -13.84
N LYS A 557 -5.13 31.01 -13.99
CA LYS A 557 -4.46 31.59 -15.16
C LYS A 557 -4.95 30.89 -16.44
N ASN A 558 -5.41 31.66 -17.42
CA ASN A 558 -5.91 31.18 -18.72
C ASN A 558 -7.13 30.23 -18.65
N GLY A 559 -7.78 30.11 -17.48
CA GLY A 559 -9.11 29.52 -17.33
C GLY A 559 -10.24 30.55 -17.43
N THR A 560 -11.48 30.11 -17.24
CA THR A 560 -12.67 30.99 -17.18
C THR A 560 -13.73 30.46 -16.19
N CYS A 561 -14.52 31.32 -15.58
CA CYS A 561 -15.68 30.89 -14.78
C CYS A 561 -16.93 31.72 -15.11
N GLY A 562 -18.09 31.29 -14.60
CA GLY A 562 -19.31 32.07 -14.58
C GLY A 562 -19.26 33.21 -13.56
N THR A 563 -20.43 33.70 -13.13
CA THR A 563 -20.51 34.76 -12.13
C THR A 563 -20.10 34.22 -10.75
N VAL A 564 -19.09 34.84 -10.15
CA VAL A 564 -18.78 34.68 -8.72
C VAL A 564 -19.71 35.57 -7.89
N THR A 565 -20.39 34.98 -6.91
CA THR A 565 -21.33 35.64 -6.00
C THR A 565 -21.03 35.21 -4.55
N ILE A 566 -20.70 36.16 -3.69
CA ILE A 566 -20.37 35.94 -2.27
C ILE A 566 -21.24 36.85 -1.43
N GLY A 567 -22.12 36.27 -0.59
CA GLY A 567 -23.03 37.04 0.27
C GLY A 567 -23.97 38.00 -0.46
N GLY A 568 -24.27 37.74 -1.74
CA GLY A 568 -25.03 38.63 -2.62
C GLY A 568 -24.20 39.71 -3.35
N THR A 569 -22.90 39.81 -3.08
CA THR A 569 -21.97 40.67 -3.84
C THR A 569 -21.38 39.88 -5.01
N THR A 570 -21.30 40.47 -6.20
CA THR A 570 -20.81 39.81 -7.42
C THR A 570 -19.45 40.33 -7.88
N GLY A 571 -18.49 39.44 -8.15
CA GLY A 571 -17.19 39.76 -8.72
C GLY A 571 -16.10 38.74 -8.37
N PRO A 572 -15.04 38.64 -9.19
CA PRO A 572 -13.88 37.78 -8.91
C PRO A 572 -13.05 38.31 -7.74
N ILE A 573 -12.36 37.42 -7.04
CA ILE A 573 -11.57 37.74 -5.84
C ILE A 573 -10.09 37.42 -6.07
N SER A 574 -9.28 38.46 -6.19
CA SER A 574 -7.81 38.38 -6.31
C SER A 574 -7.05 38.51 -4.99
N GLU A 575 -7.72 38.87 -3.90
CA GLU A 575 -7.13 38.85 -2.56
C GLU A 575 -6.78 37.41 -2.15
N SER A 576 -5.58 37.19 -1.60
CA SER A 576 -5.12 35.86 -1.19
C SER A 576 -4.23 35.94 0.06
N PRO A 577 -4.55 35.21 1.15
CA PRO A 577 -5.79 34.45 1.35
C PRO A 577 -7.00 35.39 1.56
N TYR A 578 -8.08 35.17 0.81
CA TYR A 578 -9.36 35.82 1.09
C TYR A 578 -10.12 35.03 2.16
N THR A 579 -10.92 35.70 2.98
CA THR A 579 -11.82 35.06 3.95
C THR A 579 -13.16 35.76 4.00
N TYR A 580 -14.23 34.97 3.90
CA TYR A 580 -15.61 35.38 4.09
C TYR A 580 -16.20 34.69 5.34
N GLU A 581 -16.58 35.50 6.33
CA GLU A 581 -17.28 35.10 7.55
C GLU A 581 -18.51 36.03 7.68
N PRO A 582 -19.73 35.55 7.40
CA PRO A 582 -20.94 36.35 7.57
C PRO A 582 -21.26 36.56 9.05
N GLU A 583 -21.85 37.71 9.38
CA GLU A 583 -22.42 37.97 10.70
C GLU A 583 -23.72 37.15 10.86
N HIS A 584 -23.78 36.31 11.91
CA HIS A 584 -24.89 35.42 12.28
C HIS A 584 -25.56 35.86 13.60
#